data_AF-T1BJC4-F1
#
_entry.id   AF-T1BJC4-F1
#
_cell.length_a   1.000
_cell.length_b   1.000
_cell.length_c   1.000
_cell.angle_alpha   90.00
_cell.angle_beta   90.00
_cell.angle_gamma   90.00
#
_symmetry.space_group_name_H-M   'P 1'
#
loop_
_entity.id
_entity.type
_entity.pdbx_description
1 polymer ?
#
loop_
_entity_poly.entity_id
_entity_poly.type
_entity_poly.pdbx_seq_one_letter_code
_entity_poly.pdbx_strand_id
1 'polypeptide(L)'
;GFSVLRRMAQYGPKYSGSKDEAQAAVNKWYPRALDMFGHSNSSTSRRAIEYGLKRWTNEEARERYIHEVTPLLTSIGLQVPAADFDRHIH
;
A
#
# COMPACT_ATOMS: atom_id res chain seq x y z
N GLY A 1 -10.32 -6.12 -5.06
CA GLY A 1 -9.60 -6.78 -3.94
C GLY A 1 -8.48 -7.67 -4.47
N PHE A 2 -7.59 -8.16 -3.60
CA PHE A 2 -6.39 -8.94 -3.98
C PHE A 2 -6.66 -10.13 -4.93
N SER A 3 -7.80 -10.81 -4.76
CA SER A 3 -8.22 -11.93 -5.63
C SER A 3 -8.34 -11.54 -7.11
N VAL A 4 -8.75 -10.31 -7.42
CA VAL A 4 -8.87 -9.80 -8.78
C VAL A 4 -7.48 -9.53 -9.36
N LEU A 5 -6.60 -8.86 -8.60
CA LEU A 5 -5.21 -8.61 -9.01
C LEU A 5 -4.48 -9.92 -9.31
N ARG A 6 -4.64 -10.93 -8.45
CA ARG A 6 -4.09 -12.27 -8.68
C ARG A 6 -4.58 -12.87 -10.00
N ARG A 7 -5.89 -12.77 -10.27
CA ARG A 7 -6.46 -13.34 -11.49
C ARG A 7 -5.98 -12.62 -12.76
N MET A 8 -5.89 -11.29 -12.72
CA MET A 8 -5.32 -10.49 -13.81
C MET A 8 -3.87 -10.86 -14.09
N ALA A 9 -3.06 -10.97 -13.05
CA ALA A 9 -1.63 -11.26 -13.18
C ALA A 9 -1.33 -12.70 -13.65
N GLN A 10 -2.15 -13.69 -13.24
CA GLN A 10 -1.87 -15.11 -13.49
C GLN A 10 -2.68 -15.72 -14.63
N TYR A 11 -3.94 -15.27 -14.85
CA TYR A 11 -4.85 -15.87 -15.83
C TYR A 11 -5.19 -14.95 -17.00
N GLY A 12 -4.86 -13.66 -16.90
CA GLY A 12 -4.96 -12.69 -17.99
C GLY A 12 -6.41 -12.34 -18.41
N PRO A 13 -6.57 -11.79 -19.63
CA PRO A 13 -7.80 -11.11 -20.06
C PRO A 13 -9.03 -12.03 -20.17
N LYS A 14 -8.82 -13.36 -20.20
CA LYS A 14 -9.89 -14.36 -20.19
C LYS A 14 -10.78 -14.29 -18.94
N TYR A 15 -10.27 -13.76 -17.82
CA TYR A 15 -10.99 -13.77 -16.54
C TYR A 15 -11.19 -12.40 -15.89
N SER A 16 -10.29 -11.42 -16.11
CA SER A 16 -10.35 -10.17 -15.32
C SER A 16 -9.49 -8.98 -15.78
N GLY A 17 -8.79 -9.06 -16.92
CA GLY A 17 -7.87 -8.00 -17.39
C GLY A 17 -6.42 -8.49 -17.50
N SER A 18 -5.51 -7.62 -17.92
CA SER A 18 -4.10 -7.96 -18.17
C SER A 18 -3.21 -7.78 -16.94
N LYS A 19 -2.01 -8.38 -16.97
CA LYS A 19 -0.99 -8.15 -15.95
C LYS A 19 -0.56 -6.67 -15.89
N ASP A 20 -0.51 -5.99 -17.03
CA ASP A 20 -0.13 -4.58 -17.10
C ASP A 20 -1.20 -3.66 -16.49
N GLU A 21 -2.48 -3.98 -16.69
CA GLU A 21 -3.58 -3.28 -16.02
C GLU A 21 -3.52 -3.46 -14.49
N ALA A 22 -3.17 -4.66 -14.03
CA ALA A 22 -2.96 -4.93 -12.61
C ALA A 22 -1.78 -4.12 -12.05
N GLN A 23 -0.67 -4.03 -12.80
CA GLN A 23 0.48 -3.23 -12.40
C GLN A 23 0.16 -1.74 -12.38
N ALA A 24 -0.57 -1.22 -13.37
CA ALA A 24 -1.00 0.18 -13.41
C ALA A 24 -1.91 0.52 -12.22
N ALA A 25 -2.80 -0.41 -11.84
CA ALA A 25 -3.63 -0.24 -10.65
C ALA A 25 -2.79 -0.19 -9.37
N VAL A 26 -1.79 -1.06 -9.23
CA VAL A 26 -0.86 -1.02 -8.09
C VAL A 26 -0.12 0.32 -8.05
N ASN A 27 0.49 0.75 -9.15
CA ASN A 27 1.23 2.01 -9.24
C ASN A 27 0.35 3.23 -8.86
N LYS A 28 -0.94 3.20 -9.22
CA LYS A 28 -1.87 4.30 -8.93
C LYS A 28 -2.35 4.35 -7.48
N TRP A 29 -2.63 3.19 -6.89
CA TRP A 29 -3.35 3.10 -5.61
C TRP A 29 -2.44 2.84 -4.42
N TYR A 30 -1.30 2.19 -4.63
CA TYR A 30 -0.33 1.92 -3.57
C TYR A 30 0.13 3.19 -2.84
N PRO A 31 0.59 4.26 -3.52
CA PRO A 31 1.04 5.46 -2.80
C PRO A 31 -0.10 6.21 -2.11
N ARG A 32 -1.30 6.24 -2.71
CA ARG A 32 -2.51 6.76 -2.06
C ARG A 32 -2.84 6.03 -0.76
N ALA A 33 -2.68 4.70 -0.73
CA ALA A 33 -2.87 3.93 0.50
C ALA A 33 -1.82 4.29 1.56
N LEU A 34 -0.57 4.53 1.16
CA LEU A 34 0.48 4.99 2.08
C LEU A 34 0.20 6.40 2.64
N ASP A 35 -0.38 7.28 1.83
CA ASP A 35 -0.72 8.65 2.23
C ASP A 35 -1.88 8.70 3.23
N MET A 36 -2.76 7.68 3.25
CA MET A 36 -3.83 7.58 4.25
C MET A 36 -3.32 7.45 5.69
N PHE A 37 -2.07 7.02 5.89
CA PHE A 37 -1.45 7.00 7.22
C PHE A 37 -1.07 8.40 7.73
N GLY A 38 -0.98 9.40 6.85
CA GLY A 38 -0.66 10.78 7.22
C GLY A 38 0.83 11.05 7.40
N HIS A 39 1.15 12.30 7.76
CA HIS A 39 2.54 12.75 7.99
C HIS A 39 3.19 12.03 9.17
N SER A 40 4.47 11.73 9.01
CA SER A 40 5.28 11.04 10.02
C SER A 40 5.45 11.93 11.27
N ASN A 41 5.56 13.24 11.08
CA ASN A 41 5.77 14.23 12.16
C ASN A 41 4.49 14.82 12.79
N SER A 42 3.33 14.16 12.63
CA SER A 42 2.05 14.67 13.14
C SER A 42 2.03 14.81 14.67
N SER A 43 1.89 16.04 15.17
CA SER A 43 1.77 16.33 16.61
C SER A 43 0.51 15.72 17.22
N THR A 44 -0.60 15.70 16.48
CA THR A 44 -1.84 15.06 16.88
C THR A 44 -1.68 13.54 16.99
N SER A 45 -0.91 12.92 16.08
CA SER A 45 -0.65 11.48 16.16
C SER A 45 0.20 11.12 17.39
N ARG A 46 1.22 11.93 17.72
CA ARG A 46 2.00 11.75 18.97
C ARG A 46 1.14 11.83 20.23
N ARG A 47 0.28 12.85 20.34
CA ARG A 47 -0.65 12.97 21.47
C ARG A 47 -1.61 11.78 21.56
N ALA A 48 -2.10 11.29 20.42
CA ALA A 48 -2.97 10.11 20.40
C ALA A 48 -2.26 8.84 20.91
N ILE A 49 -0.94 8.70 20.68
CA ILE A 49 -0.12 7.63 21.27
C ILE A 49 0.03 7.83 22.78
N GLU A 50 0.36 9.05 23.22
CA GLU A 50 0.51 9.40 24.65
C GLU A 50 -0.78 9.12 25.45
N TYR A 51 -1.94 9.39 24.86
CA TYR A 51 -3.25 9.09 25.45
C TYR A 51 -3.71 7.63 25.25
N GLY A 52 -2.92 6.77 24.62
CA GLY A 52 -3.25 5.37 24.39
C GLY A 52 -4.38 5.13 23.36
N LEU A 53 -4.76 6.14 22.58
CA LEU A 53 -5.79 6.05 21.52
C LEU A 53 -5.26 5.40 20.25
N LYS A 54 -3.95 5.47 20.02
CA LYS A 54 -3.25 4.77 18.95
C LYS A 54 -2.18 3.86 19.53
N ARG A 55 -1.90 2.77 18.82
CA ARG A 55 -0.82 1.83 19.17
C ARG A 55 0.50 2.11 18.47
N TRP A 56 0.44 2.72 17.28
CA TRP A 56 1.60 2.96 16.42
C TRP A 56 1.62 4.39 15.89
N THR A 57 2.82 4.92 15.68
CA THR A 57 2.99 6.16 14.93
C THR A 57 2.52 5.96 13.48
N ASN A 58 2.28 7.08 12.79
CA ASN A 58 1.88 7.02 11.39
C ASN A 58 2.95 6.34 10.51
N GLU A 59 4.23 6.55 10.85
CA GLU A 59 5.37 5.93 10.17
C GLU A 59 5.43 4.42 10.42
N GLU A 60 5.34 3.99 11.67
CA GLU A 60 5.32 2.56 12.03
C GLU A 60 4.14 1.81 11.40
N ALA A 61 2.96 2.44 11.36
CA ALA A 61 1.79 1.86 10.70
C ALA A 61 2.00 1.70 9.19
N ARG A 62 2.67 2.68 8.57
CA ARG A 62 3.03 2.66 7.14
C ARG A 62 4.05 1.56 6.84
N GLU A 63 5.10 1.44 7.65
CA GLU A 63 6.11 0.39 7.50
C GLU A 63 5.52 -1.02 7.62
N ARG A 64 4.62 -1.22 8.60
CA ARG A 64 3.89 -2.48 8.76
C ARG A 64 3.07 -2.81 7.52
N TYR A 65 2.33 -1.83 6.99
CA TYR A 65 1.57 -2.01 5.76
C TYR A 65 2.47 -2.42 4.58
N ILE A 66 3.63 -1.76 4.42
CA ILE A 66 4.61 -2.10 3.37
C ILE A 66 5.09 -3.55 3.55
N HIS A 67 5.45 -3.93 4.78
CA HIS A 67 5.94 -5.26 5.12
C HIS A 67 4.90 -6.36 4.85
N GLU A 68 3.62 -6.08 5.08
CA GLU A 68 2.52 -7.02 4.83
C GLU A 68 2.16 -7.13 3.34
N VAL A 69 2.11 -6.00 2.62
CA VAL A 69 1.63 -5.96 1.23
C VAL A 69 2.70 -6.37 0.22
N THR A 70 3.97 -6.09 0.50
CA THR A 70 5.10 -6.46 -0.37
C THR A 70 5.09 -7.94 -0.76
N PRO A 71 5.10 -8.91 0.18
CA PRO A 71 5.10 -10.32 -0.17
C PRO A 71 3.84 -10.74 -0.94
N LEU A 72 2.69 -10.11 -0.69
CA LEU A 72 1.45 -10.38 -1.41
C LEU A 72 1.57 -10.01 -2.89
N LEU A 73 2.06 -8.81 -3.19
CA LEU A 73 2.23 -8.33 -4.57
C LEU A 73 3.31 -9.12 -5.32
N THR A 74 4.44 -9.40 -4.67
CA THR A 74 5.53 -10.18 -5.28
C THR A 74 5.10 -11.63 -5.54
N SER A 75 4.27 -12.23 -4.66
CA SER A 75 3.79 -13.61 -4.85
C SER A 75 2.94 -13.81 -6.11
N ILE A 76 2.31 -12.74 -6.61
CA ILE A 76 1.51 -12.75 -7.84
C ILE A 76 2.27 -12.17 -9.04
N GLY A 77 3.57 -11.91 -8.88
CA GLY A 77 4.46 -11.45 -9.95
C GLY A 77 4.27 -9.98 -10.34
N LEU A 78 3.69 -9.16 -9.45
CA LEU A 78 3.63 -7.70 -9.60
C LEU A 78 4.81 -7.03 -8.87
N GLN A 79 5.18 -5.84 -9.34
CA GLN A 79 6.21 -5.01 -8.74
C GLN A 79 5.60 -4.08 -7.70
N VAL A 80 6.33 -3.85 -6.62
CA VAL A 80 5.95 -2.91 -5.55
C VAL A 80 6.61 -1.57 -5.86
N PRO A 81 5.85 -0.46 -5.95
CA PRO A 81 6.43 0.87 -6.09
C PRO A 81 7.30 1.22 -4.89
N ALA A 82 8.30 2.09 -5.09
CA ALA A 82 9.10 2.62 -3.99
C ALA A 82 8.19 3.33 -2.96
N ALA A 83 8.59 3.33 -1.69
CA ALA A 83 7.77 3.84 -0.58
C ALA A 83 7.54 5.35 -0.61
N ASP A 84 8.20 6.07 -1.51
CA ASP A 84 8.13 7.50 -1.79
C ASP A 84 7.55 7.82 -3.19
N PHE A 85 7.32 6.81 -4.03
CA PHE A 85 6.83 6.98 -5.39
C PHE A 85 5.42 7.61 -5.43
N ASP A 86 5.25 8.76 -6.08
CA ASP A 86 3.94 9.45 -6.24
C ASP A 86 3.19 9.68 -4.92
N ARG A 87 3.92 9.85 -3.81
CA ARG A 87 3.34 10.19 -2.51
C ARG A 87 3.31 11.70 -2.32
N HIS A 88 2.22 12.18 -1.73
CA HIS A 88 2.02 13.61 -1.48
C HIS A 88 2.18 13.98 0.00
N ILE A 89 2.24 12.98 0.88
CA ILE A 89 2.23 13.13 2.34
C ILE A 89 3.52 12.53 2.89
N HIS A 90 4.42 13.35 3.43
CA HIS A 90 5.70 12.91 3.99
C HIS A 90 5.72 12.95 5.54
#